data_AF-A0A7C6BSA5-F1
#
_entry.id   AF-A0A7C6BSA5-F1
#
_cell.length_a   1.000
_cell.length_b   1.000
_cell.length_c   1.000
_cell.angle_alpha   90.00
_cell.angle_beta   90.00
_cell.angle_gamma   90.00
#
_symmetry.space_group_name_H-M   'P 1'
#
loop_
_entity.id
_entity.type
_entity.pdbx_description
1 polymer ?
#
loop_
_entity_poly.entity_id
_entity_poly.type
_entity_poly.pdbx_seq_one_letter_code
_entity_poly.pdbx_strand_id
1 'polypeptide(L)'
;MKSVFTALILLLFLLSVNTVYAANVTTEQVTNTSTVVKSYMETNHTLPSGVDVGENPVSRSQYLQLSTITVLNIKNDSNATIHINSCNNLAYPSESSSSRNINKTEYLDIANRVNIFINNYGIAPNYASTSTGTIRYESLIYIYSQILNSYRINGVSPDYVIMNTWAVVSNPNTVFISMEDINNASGRVKNIY
;
A
#
# COMPACT_ATOMS: atom_id res chain seq x y z
N MET A 1 -13.56 -20.10 61.48
CA MET A 1 -12.15 -19.65 61.45
C MET A 1 -11.35 -20.68 60.67
N LYS A 2 -10.76 -20.29 59.52
CA LYS A 2 -9.73 -21.00 58.70
C LYS A 2 -10.20 -22.26 57.95
N SER A 3 -10.64 -22.12 56.69
CA SER A 3 -9.86 -22.20 55.43
C SER A 3 -9.56 -23.64 54.96
N VAL A 4 -10.13 -24.06 53.82
CA VAL A 4 -9.38 -24.82 52.81
C VAL A 4 -9.85 -24.33 51.44
N PHE A 5 -8.91 -23.70 50.75
CA PHE A 5 -8.98 -23.20 49.39
C PHE A 5 -9.44 -24.28 48.41
N THR A 6 -10.51 -23.99 47.68
CA THR A 6 -10.79 -24.61 46.38
C THR A 6 -9.62 -24.35 45.45
N ALA A 7 -9.11 -25.41 44.83
CA ALA A 7 -8.08 -25.37 43.81
C ALA A 7 -8.57 -24.55 42.60
N LEU A 8 -8.23 -23.26 42.58
CA LEU A 8 -8.31 -22.47 41.36
C LEU A 8 -7.10 -22.85 40.51
N ILE A 9 -7.35 -23.67 39.49
CA ILE A 9 -6.40 -23.94 38.41
C ILE A 9 -5.90 -22.59 37.91
N LEU A 10 -4.64 -22.30 38.22
CA LEU A 10 -3.90 -21.16 37.70
C LEU A 10 -3.74 -21.41 36.20
N LEU A 11 -4.65 -20.84 35.40
CA LEU A 11 -4.48 -20.73 33.97
C LEU A 11 -3.23 -19.89 33.75
N LEU A 12 -2.09 -20.54 33.50
CA LEU A 12 -0.93 -19.90 32.89
C LEU A 12 -1.37 -19.43 31.51
N PHE A 13 -1.93 -18.23 31.45
CA PHE A 13 -2.00 -17.48 30.23
C PHE A 13 -0.56 -17.10 29.91
N LEU A 14 0.07 -17.86 29.00
CA LEU A 14 1.29 -17.41 28.34
C LEU A 14 0.91 -16.12 27.61
N LEU A 15 1.13 -14.98 28.24
CA LEU A 15 1.35 -13.76 27.51
C LEU A 15 2.58 -14.05 26.65
N SER A 16 2.38 -14.39 25.39
CA SER A 16 3.38 -14.08 24.38
C SER A 16 3.46 -12.56 24.36
N VAL A 17 4.23 -11.99 25.28
CA VAL A 17 4.83 -10.69 25.07
C VAL A 17 5.83 -10.91 23.95
N ASN A 18 5.30 -10.95 22.72
CA ASN A 18 6.09 -10.49 21.60
C ASN A 18 6.49 -9.09 22.02
N THR A 19 7.75 -8.96 22.43
CA THR A 19 8.39 -7.66 22.49
C THR A 19 8.22 -7.11 21.08
N VAL A 20 7.23 -6.24 20.89
CA VAL A 20 7.16 -5.45 19.66
C VAL A 20 8.31 -4.49 19.82
N TYR A 21 9.50 -4.91 19.39
CA TYR A 21 10.50 -3.96 18.97
C TYR A 21 9.78 -3.03 17.99
N ALA A 22 9.97 -1.72 18.16
CA ALA A 22 9.50 -0.75 17.19
C ALA A 22 10.09 -1.14 15.83
N ALA A 23 9.29 -1.82 15.01
CA ALA A 23 9.74 -2.29 13.71
C ALA A 23 9.89 -1.07 12.81
N ASN A 24 11.07 -0.94 12.23
CA ASN A 24 11.37 0.07 11.24
C ASN A 24 11.65 -0.63 9.92
N VAL A 25 11.15 -0.07 8.83
CA VAL A 25 11.35 -0.60 7.48
C VAL A 25 12.07 0.42 6.61
N THR A 26 12.75 -0.05 5.58
CA THR A 26 13.46 0.81 4.62
C THR A 26 12.58 1.15 3.41
N THR A 27 12.94 2.22 2.71
CA THR A 27 12.37 2.55 1.38
C THR A 27 12.44 1.35 0.44
N GLU A 28 13.57 0.62 0.43
CA GLU A 28 13.77 -0.55 -0.41
C GLU A 28 12.75 -1.67 -0.09
N GLN A 29 12.58 -2.01 1.19
CA GLN A 29 11.61 -3.01 1.62
C GLN A 29 10.19 -2.64 1.17
N VAL A 30 9.78 -1.38 1.33
CA VAL A 30 8.45 -0.93 0.90
C VAL A 30 8.32 -0.99 -0.62
N THR A 31 9.32 -0.56 -1.40
CA THR A 31 9.26 -0.62 -2.88
C THR A 31 9.22 -2.06 -3.42
N ASN A 32 9.89 -3.01 -2.76
CA ASN A 32 9.81 -4.42 -3.07
C ASN A 32 8.40 -4.95 -2.79
N THR A 33 7.84 -4.67 -1.61
CA THR A 33 6.45 -5.03 -1.29
C THR A 33 5.45 -4.39 -2.25
N SER A 34 5.67 -3.16 -2.72
CA SER A 34 4.81 -2.50 -3.71
C SER A 34 4.76 -3.21 -5.05
N THR A 35 5.85 -3.85 -5.46
CA THR A 35 5.86 -4.71 -6.65
C THR A 35 4.91 -5.89 -6.46
N VAL A 36 4.94 -6.52 -5.28
CA VAL A 36 4.07 -7.66 -4.92
C VAL A 36 2.61 -7.24 -4.84
N VAL A 37 2.29 -6.13 -4.16
CA VAL A 37 0.91 -5.62 -4.02
C VAL A 37 0.32 -5.28 -5.37
N LYS A 38 1.06 -4.57 -6.23
CA LYS A 38 0.63 -4.24 -7.60
C LYS A 38 0.26 -5.52 -8.35
N SER A 39 1.18 -6.48 -8.46
CA SER A 39 0.96 -7.72 -9.21
C SER A 39 -0.20 -8.54 -8.64
N TYR A 40 -0.33 -8.60 -7.30
CA TYR A 40 -1.44 -9.30 -6.65
C TYR A 40 -2.78 -8.69 -7.04
N MET A 41 -2.91 -7.36 -6.97
CA MET A 41 -4.18 -6.67 -7.29
C MET A 41 -4.55 -6.80 -8.76
N GLU A 42 -3.56 -6.75 -9.66
CA GLU A 42 -3.77 -6.90 -11.10
C GLU A 42 -4.16 -8.33 -11.50
N THR A 43 -3.68 -9.33 -10.76
CA THR A 43 -3.95 -10.76 -11.04
C THR A 43 -5.24 -11.25 -10.38
N ASN A 44 -5.48 -10.84 -9.14
CA ASN A 44 -6.56 -11.38 -8.30
C ASN A 44 -7.77 -10.46 -8.25
N HIS A 45 -7.68 -9.24 -8.80
CA HIS A 45 -8.77 -8.25 -8.81
C HIS A 45 -9.37 -7.99 -7.42
N THR A 46 -8.52 -8.08 -6.40
CA THR A 46 -8.89 -7.90 -5.00
C THR A 46 -7.71 -7.33 -4.23
N LEU A 47 -8.00 -6.75 -3.07
CA LEU A 47 -6.95 -6.30 -2.17
C LEU A 47 -6.33 -7.49 -1.43
N PRO A 48 -5.00 -7.51 -1.22
CA PRO A 48 -4.39 -8.49 -0.32
C PRO A 48 -4.92 -8.29 1.10
N SER A 49 -5.14 -9.36 1.86
CA SER A 49 -5.65 -9.25 3.25
C SER A 49 -4.67 -8.48 4.15
N GLY A 50 -3.37 -8.65 3.89
CA GLY A 50 -2.20 -7.95 4.44
C GLY A 50 -0.98 -8.31 3.59
N VAL A 51 0.18 -7.74 3.91
CA VAL A 51 1.45 -8.03 3.20
C VAL A 51 2.64 -7.98 4.16
N ASP A 52 3.73 -8.61 3.79
CA ASP A 52 5.00 -8.48 4.51
C ASP A 52 5.84 -7.33 3.93
N VAL A 53 6.38 -6.48 4.80
CA VAL A 53 7.36 -5.45 4.47
C VAL A 53 8.67 -5.83 5.15
N GLY A 54 9.59 -6.39 4.34
CA GLY A 54 10.71 -7.14 4.88
C GLY A 54 10.19 -8.36 5.64
N GLU A 55 10.57 -8.49 6.91
CA GLU A 55 10.11 -9.57 7.80
C GLU A 55 8.87 -9.17 8.64
N ASN A 56 8.31 -7.98 8.40
CA ASN A 56 7.24 -7.43 9.22
C ASN A 56 5.87 -7.59 8.53
N PRO A 57 4.95 -8.40 9.07
CA PRO A 57 3.59 -8.45 8.57
C PRO A 57 2.88 -7.14 8.89
N VAL A 58 2.26 -6.52 7.88
CA VAL A 58 1.52 -5.27 8.01
C VAL A 58 0.11 -5.39 7.44
N SER A 59 -0.82 -4.67 8.07
CA SER A 59 -2.18 -4.50 7.54
C SER A 59 -2.14 -3.64 6.26
N ARG A 60 -3.22 -3.70 5.48
CA ARG A 60 -3.39 -2.82 4.31
C ARG A 60 -3.31 -1.33 4.65
N SER A 61 -3.85 -0.95 5.81
CA SER A 61 -3.88 0.44 6.27
C SER A 61 -2.48 0.93 6.65
N GLN A 62 -1.69 0.05 7.28
CA GLN A 62 -0.28 0.31 7.55
C GLN A 62 0.53 0.37 6.26
N TYR A 63 0.30 -0.54 5.31
CA TYR A 63 0.94 -0.51 4.01
C TYR A 63 0.63 0.80 3.24
N LEU A 64 -0.61 1.29 3.27
CA LEU A 64 -0.95 2.59 2.68
C LEU A 64 -0.12 3.73 3.31
N GLN A 65 0.02 3.75 4.63
CA GLN A 65 0.86 4.74 5.30
C GLN A 65 2.33 4.61 4.88
N LEU A 66 2.91 3.41 4.96
CA LEU A 66 4.30 3.15 4.61
C LEU A 66 4.60 3.54 3.16
N SER A 67 3.71 3.22 2.23
CA SER A 67 3.88 3.57 0.81
C SER A 67 3.82 5.08 0.57
N THR A 68 2.92 5.81 1.23
CA THR A 68 2.88 7.29 1.13
C THR A 68 4.13 7.95 1.72
N ILE A 69 4.60 7.48 2.89
CA ILE A 69 5.86 7.96 3.49
C ILE A 69 7.04 7.66 2.57
N THR A 70 7.09 6.47 1.98
CA THR A 70 8.16 6.06 1.06
C THR A 70 8.22 6.96 -0.17
N VAL A 71 7.07 7.29 -0.78
CA VAL A 71 7.01 8.25 -1.90
C VAL A 71 7.54 9.63 -1.48
N LEU A 72 7.21 10.10 -0.27
CA LEU A 72 7.69 11.38 0.25
C LEU A 72 9.21 11.34 0.57
N ASN A 73 9.72 10.23 1.09
CA ASN A 73 11.15 10.04 1.34
C ASN A 73 11.94 10.06 0.03
N ILE A 74 11.46 9.35 -1.00
CA ILE A 74 12.05 9.38 -2.36
C ILE A 74 12.06 10.81 -2.91
N LYS A 75 10.96 11.55 -2.78
CA LYS A 75 10.87 12.96 -3.22
C LYS A 75 11.87 13.88 -2.50
N ASN A 76 12.28 13.54 -1.29
CA ASN A 76 13.19 14.33 -0.46
C ASN A 76 14.63 13.77 -0.44
N ASP A 77 14.95 12.77 -1.28
CA ASP A 77 16.23 12.06 -1.27
C ASP A 77 16.63 11.55 0.13
N SER A 78 15.63 11.12 0.91
CA SER A 78 15.79 10.69 2.30
C SER A 78 15.93 9.17 2.41
N ASN A 79 16.97 8.74 3.13
CA ASN A 79 17.21 7.34 3.50
C ASN A 79 16.69 7.00 4.90
N ALA A 80 15.85 7.84 5.49
CA ALA A 80 15.28 7.59 6.80
C ALA A 80 14.48 6.28 6.80
N THR A 81 14.68 5.47 7.84
CA THR A 81 13.82 4.32 8.09
C THR A 81 12.43 4.80 8.52
N ILE A 82 11.42 3.98 8.25
CA ILE A 82 10.02 4.28 8.48
C ILE A 82 9.51 3.40 9.61
N HIS A 83 9.06 4.02 10.69
CA HIS A 83 8.44 3.31 11.79
C HIS A 83 7.06 2.77 11.39
N ILE A 84 6.79 1.50 11.70
CA ILE A 84 5.47 0.91 11.50
C ILE A 84 4.54 1.36 12.62
N ASN A 85 3.69 2.35 12.34
CA ASN A 85 2.68 2.82 13.28
C ASN A 85 1.46 1.88 13.31
N SER A 86 0.69 1.93 14.40
CA SER A 86 -0.66 1.39 14.39
C SER A 86 -1.53 2.22 13.44
N CYS A 87 -2.28 1.54 12.57
CA CYS A 87 -3.19 2.18 11.64
C CYS A 87 -4.40 1.27 11.44
N ASN A 88 -5.55 1.74 11.92
CA ASN A 88 -6.80 1.00 11.82
C ASN A 88 -7.49 1.26 10.48
N ASN A 89 -8.32 0.31 10.05
CA ASN A 89 -9.13 0.44 8.85
C ASN A 89 -10.54 0.91 9.20
N LEU A 90 -11.08 1.88 8.46
CA LEU A 90 -12.50 2.22 8.49
C LEU A 90 -13.26 1.53 7.36
N ALA A 91 -14.53 1.23 7.60
CA ALA A 91 -15.48 0.87 6.56
C ALA A 91 -16.05 2.15 5.93
N TYR A 92 -16.63 2.05 4.73
CA TYR A 92 -17.27 3.13 3.94
C TYR A 92 -16.36 3.98 3.01
N PRO A 93 -15.47 3.38 2.20
CA PRO A 93 -14.78 4.07 1.11
C PRO A 93 -15.75 4.65 0.06
N SER A 94 -15.39 5.80 -0.54
CA SER A 94 -16.19 6.48 -1.57
C SER A 94 -15.31 6.97 -2.73
N GLU A 95 -15.72 6.68 -3.97
CA GLU A 95 -15.01 7.07 -5.18
C GLU A 95 -15.97 7.72 -6.17
N SER A 96 -15.61 8.91 -6.64
CA SER A 96 -16.36 9.67 -7.64
C SER A 96 -15.52 10.13 -8.82
N SER A 97 -14.19 10.02 -8.73
CA SER A 97 -13.31 10.30 -9.87
C SER A 97 -13.40 9.18 -10.91
N SER A 98 -13.31 9.53 -12.19
CA SER A 98 -13.07 8.57 -13.27
C SER A 98 -11.58 8.23 -13.39
N SER A 99 -11.25 7.11 -14.02
CA SER A 99 -9.85 6.78 -14.31
C SER A 99 -9.19 7.88 -15.15
N ARG A 100 -7.98 8.29 -14.79
CA ARG A 100 -7.25 9.41 -15.42
C ARG A 100 -5.78 9.41 -15.04
N ASN A 101 -4.99 10.16 -15.80
CA ASN A 101 -3.61 10.45 -15.42
C ASN A 101 -3.59 11.44 -14.24
N ILE A 102 -2.77 11.11 -13.25
CA ILE A 102 -2.41 11.97 -12.13
C ILE A 102 -0.93 12.32 -12.27
N ASN A 103 -0.61 13.61 -12.23
CA ASN A 103 0.77 14.06 -12.35
C ASN A 103 1.51 13.96 -11.00
N LYS A 104 2.84 14.11 -11.07
CA LYS A 104 3.73 14.06 -9.91
C LYS A 104 3.35 14.99 -8.78
N THR A 105 3.00 16.22 -9.08
CA THR A 105 2.59 17.20 -8.08
C THR A 105 1.34 16.73 -7.32
N GLU A 106 0.34 16.22 -8.02
CA GLU A 106 -0.93 15.81 -7.42
C GLU A 106 -0.79 14.53 -6.60
N TYR A 107 -0.08 13.49 -7.09
CA TYR A 107 0.09 12.29 -6.27
C TYR A 107 0.96 12.54 -5.04
N LEU A 108 1.92 13.48 -5.10
CA LEU A 108 2.73 13.87 -3.93
C LEU A 108 1.89 14.64 -2.89
N ASP A 109 1.02 15.54 -3.35
CA ASP A 109 0.07 16.24 -2.48
C ASP A 109 -0.88 15.25 -1.77
N ILE A 110 -1.45 14.30 -2.53
CA ILE A 110 -2.30 13.25 -1.96
C ILE A 110 -1.51 12.43 -0.93
N ALA A 111 -0.25 12.08 -1.21
CA ALA A 111 0.56 11.27 -0.29
C ALA A 111 0.77 12.01 1.03
N ASN A 112 1.07 13.30 0.96
CA ASN A 112 1.22 14.15 2.13
C ASN A 112 -0.07 14.24 2.94
N ARG A 113 -1.22 14.49 2.29
CA ARG A 113 -2.53 14.58 2.98
C ARG A 113 -2.95 13.25 3.62
N VAL A 114 -2.73 12.13 2.95
CA VAL A 114 -3.01 10.80 3.51
C VAL A 114 -2.12 10.53 4.72
N ASN A 115 -0.81 10.81 4.63
CA ASN A 115 0.11 10.63 5.76
C ASN A 115 -0.28 11.51 6.96
N ILE A 116 -0.60 12.79 6.74
CA ILE A 116 -1.08 13.70 7.79
C ILE A 116 -2.37 13.17 8.44
N PHE A 117 -3.33 12.71 7.63
CA PHE A 117 -4.58 12.16 8.14
C PHE A 117 -4.33 10.94 9.05
N ILE A 118 -3.51 9.99 8.58
CA ILE A 118 -3.19 8.79 9.35
C ILE A 118 -2.44 9.15 10.64
N ASN A 119 -1.49 10.07 10.60
CA ASN A 119 -0.75 10.50 11.79
C ASN A 119 -1.65 11.20 12.83
N ASN A 120 -2.66 11.96 12.37
CA ASN A 120 -3.55 12.69 13.26
C ASN A 120 -4.63 11.79 13.90
N TYR A 121 -5.11 10.78 13.18
CA TYR A 121 -6.29 10.01 13.59
C TYR A 121 -6.02 8.52 13.85
N GLY A 122 -4.85 7.99 13.48
CA GLY A 122 -4.51 6.56 13.64
C GLY A 122 -5.37 5.63 12.78
N ILE A 123 -6.01 6.17 11.73
CA ILE A 123 -6.93 5.46 10.84
C ILE A 123 -6.61 5.80 9.38
N ALA A 124 -6.75 4.82 8.49
CA ALA A 124 -6.69 5.07 7.05
C ALA A 124 -7.89 5.91 6.57
N PRO A 125 -7.69 6.85 5.63
CA PRO A 125 -8.80 7.61 5.07
C PRO A 125 -9.67 6.73 4.17
N ASN A 126 -10.99 6.95 4.22
CA ASN A 126 -11.93 6.31 3.30
C ASN A 126 -11.68 6.70 1.83
N TYR A 127 -11.16 7.92 1.62
CA TYR A 127 -10.80 8.46 0.31
C TYR A 127 -9.85 9.66 0.46
N ALA A 128 -9.21 10.04 -0.63
CA ALA A 128 -8.57 11.34 -0.78
C ALA A 128 -9.34 12.19 -1.80
N SER A 129 -9.60 13.46 -1.46
CA SER A 129 -10.24 14.41 -2.39
C SER A 129 -9.23 14.92 -3.42
N THR A 130 -9.70 15.14 -4.64
CA THR A 130 -9.00 15.75 -5.77
C THR A 130 -9.89 16.83 -6.41
N SER A 131 -9.37 17.57 -7.38
CA SER A 131 -10.18 18.54 -8.13
C SER A 131 -11.27 17.88 -8.99
N THR A 132 -11.15 16.58 -9.27
CA THR A 132 -12.06 15.83 -10.15
C THR A 132 -12.95 14.82 -9.39
N GLY A 133 -12.99 14.88 -8.05
CA GLY A 133 -13.74 13.94 -7.22
C GLY A 133 -12.87 13.27 -6.16
N THR A 134 -13.29 12.09 -5.70
CA THR A 134 -12.57 11.33 -4.67
C THR A 134 -11.89 10.10 -5.25
N ILE A 135 -10.75 9.72 -4.68
CA ILE A 135 -10.04 8.47 -4.92
C ILE A 135 -10.19 7.64 -3.66
N ARG A 136 -10.84 6.47 -3.74
CA ARG A 136 -11.07 5.66 -2.54
C ARG A 136 -9.82 4.94 -2.06
N TYR A 137 -9.89 4.46 -0.83
CA TYR A 137 -8.85 3.70 -0.14
C TYR A 137 -8.15 2.62 -1.00
N GLU A 138 -8.91 1.76 -1.68
CA GLU A 138 -8.37 0.67 -2.48
C GLU A 138 -7.58 1.19 -3.69
N SER A 139 -8.09 2.23 -4.35
CA SER A 139 -7.41 2.91 -5.45
C SER A 139 -6.14 3.61 -4.98
N LEU A 140 -6.13 4.19 -3.78
CA LEU A 140 -4.92 4.78 -3.18
C LEU A 140 -3.82 3.71 -3.01
N ILE A 141 -4.17 2.56 -2.43
CA ILE A 141 -3.23 1.43 -2.29
C ILE A 141 -2.66 1.04 -3.65
N TYR A 142 -3.51 0.92 -4.67
CA TYR A 142 -3.08 0.54 -6.01
C TYR A 142 -2.15 1.58 -6.64
N ILE A 143 -2.52 2.86 -6.62
CA ILE A 143 -1.71 3.94 -7.22
C ILE A 143 -0.34 4.03 -6.57
N TYR A 144 -0.23 3.98 -5.24
CA TYR A 144 1.07 4.04 -4.57
C TYR A 144 1.91 2.79 -4.81
N SER A 145 1.27 1.63 -4.98
CA SER A 145 1.97 0.41 -5.41
C SER A 145 2.55 0.57 -6.83
N GLN A 146 1.79 1.18 -7.75
CA GLN A 146 2.27 1.48 -9.11
C GLN A 146 3.42 2.48 -9.11
N ILE A 147 3.32 3.59 -8.35
CA ILE A 147 4.36 4.62 -8.27
C ILE A 147 5.67 4.03 -7.75
N LEU A 148 5.62 3.27 -6.66
CA LEU A 148 6.80 2.70 -6.04
C LEU A 148 7.40 1.56 -6.87
N ASN A 149 6.59 0.75 -7.54
CA ASN A 149 7.08 -0.21 -8.52
C ASN A 149 7.76 0.48 -9.71
N SER A 150 7.20 1.58 -10.23
CA SER A 150 7.81 2.36 -11.31
C SER A 150 9.15 2.96 -10.89
N TYR A 151 9.23 3.54 -9.69
CA TYR A 151 10.49 4.02 -9.13
C TYR A 151 11.53 2.90 -8.99
N ARG A 152 11.14 1.73 -8.49
CA ARG A 152 12.04 0.58 -8.34
C ARG A 152 12.63 0.12 -9.68
N ILE A 153 11.82 0.11 -10.74
CA ILE A 153 12.26 -0.34 -12.08
C ILE A 153 13.14 0.73 -12.75
N ASN A 154 12.77 2.00 -12.64
CA ASN A 154 13.35 3.08 -13.43
C ASN A 154 14.40 3.93 -12.67
N GLY A 155 14.50 3.80 -11.36
CA GLY A 155 15.33 4.65 -10.49
C GLY A 155 14.81 6.08 -10.31
N VAL A 156 13.70 6.45 -10.94
CA VAL A 156 13.10 7.79 -10.88
C VAL A 156 11.59 7.70 -10.71
N SER A 157 11.00 8.61 -9.94
CA SER A 157 9.53 8.63 -9.78
C SER A 157 8.87 9.07 -11.09
N PRO A 158 7.74 8.44 -11.48
CA PRO A 158 7.08 8.75 -12.73
C PRO A 158 6.51 10.17 -12.75
N ASP A 159 6.57 10.86 -13.89
CA ASP A 159 5.94 12.19 -14.02
C ASP A 159 4.41 12.11 -14.01
N TYR A 160 3.86 10.97 -14.45
CA TYR A 160 2.44 10.67 -14.46
C TYR A 160 2.21 9.20 -14.11
N VAL A 161 1.11 8.94 -13.41
CA VAL A 161 0.59 7.59 -13.17
C VAL A 161 -0.87 7.52 -13.57
N ILE A 162 -1.30 6.39 -14.13
CA ILE A 162 -2.71 6.14 -14.40
C ILE A 162 -3.39 5.78 -13.07
N MET A 163 -4.29 6.63 -12.61
CA MET A 163 -5.24 6.26 -11.58
C MET A 163 -6.36 5.47 -12.25
N ASN A 164 -6.39 4.17 -11.97
CA ASN A 164 -7.54 3.32 -12.25
C ASN A 164 -8.45 3.34 -11.02
N THR A 165 -9.74 3.56 -11.25
CA THR A 165 -10.74 3.42 -10.19
C THR A 165 -10.78 1.98 -9.67
N TRP A 166 -11.27 1.79 -8.46
CA TRP A 166 -11.39 0.46 -7.89
C TRP A 166 -12.28 -0.44 -8.74
N ALA A 167 -13.35 0.12 -9.34
CA ALA A 167 -14.22 -0.61 -10.24
C ALA A 167 -13.48 -1.21 -11.46
N VAL A 168 -12.43 -0.54 -11.94
CA VAL A 168 -11.58 -1.08 -13.02
C VAL A 168 -10.66 -2.18 -12.47
N VAL A 169 -10.00 -1.92 -11.33
CA VAL A 169 -9.03 -2.86 -10.75
C VAL A 169 -9.69 -4.14 -10.24
N SER A 170 -10.86 -4.03 -9.63
CA SER A 170 -11.60 -5.15 -9.05
C SER A 170 -12.45 -5.92 -10.07
N ASN A 171 -12.41 -5.55 -11.36
CA ASN A 171 -13.14 -6.26 -12.41
C ASN A 171 -12.26 -7.38 -12.99
N PRO A 172 -12.65 -8.66 -12.84
CA PRO A 172 -11.88 -9.80 -13.37
C PRO A 172 -11.72 -9.83 -14.90
N ASN A 173 -12.50 -9.02 -15.63
CA ASN A 173 -12.38 -8.90 -17.08
C ASN A 173 -11.38 -7.81 -17.51
N THR A 174 -10.86 -7.02 -16.58
CA THR A 174 -9.82 -6.02 -16.87
C THR A 174 -8.50 -6.72 -17.09
N VAL A 175 -7.85 -6.47 -18.22
CA VAL A 175 -6.50 -7.00 -18.51
C VAL A 175 -5.47 -5.91 -18.24
N PHE A 176 -4.54 -6.18 -17.34
CA PHE A 176 -3.37 -5.33 -17.09
C PHE A 176 -2.19 -5.82 -17.92
N ILE A 177 -1.57 -4.90 -18.68
CA ILE A 177 -0.43 -5.22 -19.53
C ILE A 177 0.84 -4.77 -18.82
N SER A 178 1.81 -5.67 -18.67
CA SER A 178 3.13 -5.37 -18.12
C SER A 178 4.12 -4.97 -19.21
N MET A 179 5.24 -4.35 -18.81
CA MET A 179 6.34 -4.07 -19.76
C MET A 179 6.96 -5.36 -20.32
N GLU A 180 6.91 -6.45 -19.56
CA GLU A 180 7.33 -7.77 -20.02
C GLU A 180 6.42 -8.27 -21.15
N ASP A 181 5.10 -8.13 -21.03
CA ASP A 181 4.14 -8.47 -22.09
C ASP A 181 4.42 -7.68 -23.37
N ILE A 182 4.72 -6.38 -23.23
CA ILE A 182 5.06 -5.50 -24.36
C ILE A 182 6.38 -5.94 -25.01
N ASN A 183 7.40 -6.25 -24.21
CA ASN A 183 8.70 -6.71 -24.70
C ASN A 183 8.58 -8.05 -25.43
N ASN A 184 7.80 -8.99 -24.87
CA ASN A 184 7.52 -10.28 -25.49
C ASN A 184 6.74 -10.12 -26.81
N ALA A 185 5.73 -9.24 -26.84
CA ALA A 185 4.99 -8.93 -28.07
C ALA A 185 5.90 -8.29 -29.13
N SER A 186 6.74 -7.34 -28.74
CA SER A 186 7.71 -6.67 -29.63
C SER A 186 8.73 -7.65 -30.22
N GLY A 187 9.29 -8.54 -29.39
CA GLY A 187 10.21 -9.59 -29.85
C GLY A 187 9.59 -10.53 -30.87
N ARG A 188 8.30 -10.88 -30.70
CA ARG A 188 7.57 -11.70 -31.69
C ARG A 188 7.41 -10.97 -33.03
N VAL A 189 7.08 -9.68 -33.02
CA VAL A 189 6.94 -8.88 -34.25
C VAL A 189 8.28 -8.77 -34.99
N LYS A 190 9.39 -8.61 -34.27
CA LYS A 190 10.73 -8.52 -34.87
C LYS A 190 11.14 -9.79 -35.64
N ASN A 191 10.73 -10.96 -35.17
CA ASN A 191 11.09 -12.25 -35.77
C ASN A 191 10.18 -12.66 -36.96
N ILE A 192 9.21 -11.83 -37.32
CA ILE A 192 8.28 -12.08 -38.45
C ILE A 192 8.79 -11.44 -39.76
N TYR A 193 9.84 -10.60 -39.70
CA TYR A 193 10.52 -10.00 -40.85
C TYR A 193 11.99 -10.42 -40.89
#